data_AF-A0A4P8S9I7-F1
#
_entry.id   AF-A0A4P8S9I7-F1
#
_cell.length_a   1.000
_cell.length_b   1.000
_cell.length_c   1.000
_cell.angle_alpha   90.00
_cell.angle_beta   90.00
_cell.angle_gamma   90.00
#
_symmetry.space_group_name_H-M   'P 1'
#
loop_
_entity.id
_entity.type
_entity.pdbx_description
1 polymer ?
#
loop_
_entity_poly.entity_id
_entity_poly.type
_entity_poly.pdbx_seq_one_letter_code
_entity_poly.pdbx_strand_id
1 'polypeptide(L)' 'MKEVRAILYIFLLLTGICLFIALRKKRFAFLAVPLVALVLYILVEIILVPAPFFDTVKFIFSLQ' A
#
# COMPACT_ATOMS: atom_id res chain seq x y z
N MET A 1 -13.24 -10.19 -2.68
CA MET A 1 -14.24 -9.12 -2.96
C MET A 1 -14.60 -8.28 -1.73
N LYS A 2 -14.95 -8.87 -0.56
CA LYS A 2 -15.26 -8.07 0.66
C LYS A 2 -14.05 -7.28 1.19
N GLU A 3 -12.89 -7.92 1.29
CA GLU A 3 -11.62 -7.31 1.74
C GLU A 3 -11.23 -6.06 0.94
N VAL A 4 -11.32 -6.14 -0.40
CA VAL A 4 -10.96 -5.04 -1.31
C VAL A 4 -11.82 -3.80 -1.06
N ARG A 5 -13.12 -3.99 -0.76
CA ARG A 5 -14.03 -2.88 -0.44
C ARG A 5 -13.67 -2.21 0.88
N ALA A 6 -13.25 -2.98 1.88
CA ALA A 6 -12.82 -2.43 3.17
C ALA A 6 -11.57 -1.54 3.03
N ILE A 7 -10.57 -2.00 2.27
CA ILE A 7 -9.33 -1.25 2.01
C ILE A 7 -9.63 0.09 1.32
N LEU A 8 -10.54 0.08 0.33
CA LEU A 8 -10.98 1.30 -0.35
C LEU A 8 -11.63 2.31 0.61
N TYR A 9 -12.54 1.85 1.48
CA TYR A 9 -13.19 2.75 2.44
C TYR A 9 -12.21 3.32 3.47
N ILE A 10 -11.21 2.53 3.91
CA ILE A 10 -10.15 2.99 4.81
C ILE A 10 -9.29 4.07 4.15
N PHE A 11 -8.83 3.84 2.91
CA PHE A 11 -8.05 4.81 2.16
C PHE A 11 -8.84 6.09 1.86
N LEU A 12 -10.13 5.97 1.58
CA LEU A 12 -11.02 7.11 1.32
C LEU A 12 -11.18 7.98 2.57
N LEU A 13 -11.41 7.35 3.74
CA LEU A 13 -11.48 8.07 5.02
C LEU A 13 -10.15 8.73 5.38
N LEU A 14 -9.04 8.01 5.24
CA LEU A 14 -7.69 8.52 5.51
C LEU A 14 -7.40 9.77 4.65
N THR A 15 -7.69 9.67 3.35
CA THR A 15 -7.48 10.77 2.39
C THR A 15 -8.41 11.94 2.67
N GLY A 16 -9.69 11.68 2.97
CA GLY A 16 -10.66 12.71 3.32
C GLY A 16 -10.28 13.50 4.57
N ILE A 17 -9.81 12.81 5.61
CA ILE A 17 -9.32 13.44 6.85
C ILE A 17 -8.06 14.28 6.57
N CYS A 18 -7.09 13.74 5.82
CA CYS A 18 -5.88 14.48 5.46
C CYS A 18 -6.19 15.72 4.61
N LEU A 19 -7.12 15.60 3.66
CA LEU A 19 -7.56 16.71 2.83
C LEU A 19 -8.25 17.79 3.66
N PHE A 20 -9.16 17.40 4.56
CA PHE A 20 -9.84 18.34 5.45
C PHE A 20 -8.85 19.11 6.33
N ILE A 21 -7.88 18.42 6.92
CA ILE A 21 -6.83 19.04 7.75
C ILE A 21 -5.91 19.93 6.91
N ALA A 22 -5.51 19.50 5.72
CA ALA A 22 -4.65 20.27 4.83
C ALA A 22 -5.31 21.58 4.38
N LEU A 23 -6.61 21.53 4.04
CA LEU A 23 -7.40 22.70 3.68
C LEU A 23 -7.59 23.64 4.88
N ARG A 24 -7.87 23.09 6.08
CA ARG A 24 -8.03 23.88 7.32
C ARG A 24 -6.74 24.57 7.76
N LYS A 25 -5.59 23.89 7.69
CA LYS A 25 -4.29 24.44 8.11
C LYS A 25 -3.53 25.16 6.98
N LYS A 26 -4.08 25.22 5.75
CA LYS A 26 -3.39 25.67 4.53
C LYS A 26 -2.00 25.04 4.31
N ARG A 27 -1.73 23.90 4.95
CA ARG A 27 -0.48 23.17 4.84
C ARG A 27 -0.74 21.93 4.01
N PHE A 28 -0.56 22.07 2.70
CA PHE A 28 -0.69 20.98 1.73
C PHE A 28 0.28 19.82 2.00
N ALA A 29 1.31 20.02 2.82
CA ALA A 29 2.18 18.95 3.31
C ALA A 29 1.41 17.79 3.99
N PHE A 30 0.21 18.02 4.54
CA PHE A 30 -0.61 16.93 5.09
C PHE A 30 -1.17 15.97 4.01
N LEU A 31 -1.24 16.37 2.73
CA LEU A 31 -1.55 15.45 1.62
C LEU A 31 -0.39 14.50 1.31
N ALA A 32 0.83 14.76 1.81
CA ALA A 32 1.92 13.80 1.68
C ALA A 32 1.66 12.54 2.52
N VAL A 33 0.84 12.61 3.57
CA VAL A 33 0.52 11.46 4.43
C VAL A 33 -0.16 10.32 3.64
N PRO A 34 -1.26 10.54 2.89
CA PRO A 34 -1.85 9.48 2.07
C PRO A 34 -0.93 9.02 0.93
N LEU A 35 -0.06 9.90 0.42
CA LEU A 35 0.94 9.53 -0.59
C LEU A 35 2.02 8.61 -0.03
N VAL A 36 2.56 8.92 1.15
CA VAL A 36 3.54 8.08 1.85
C VAL A 36 2.93 6.74 2.25
N ALA A 37 1.67 6.73 2.70
CA ALA A 37 0.95 5.49 3.01
C ALA A 37 0.83 4.59 1.77
N LEU A 38 0.56 5.17 0.59
CA LEU A 38 0.51 4.44 -0.67
C LEU A 38 1.89 3.86 -1.05
N VAL A 39 2.96 4.67 -0.94
CA VAL A 39 4.33 4.22 -1.24
C VAL A 39 4.75 3.08 -0.31
N LEU A 40 4.45 3.19 0.99
CA LEU A 40 4.73 2.12 1.96
C LEU A 40 3.96 0.84 1.64
N TYR A 41 2.69 0.94 1.26
CA TYR A 41 1.90 -0.20 0.83
C TYR A 41 2.54 -0.93 -0.36
N ILE A 42 2.97 -0.18 -1.38
CA ILE A 42 3.64 -0.74 -2.56
C ILE A 42 4.97 -1.39 -2.19
N LEU A 43 5.78 -0.76 -1.33
CA LEU A 43 7.05 -1.33 -0.89
C LEU A 43 6.87 -2.65 -0.15
N VAL A 44 5.86 -2.72 0.73
CA VAL A 44 5.52 -3.96 1.44
C VAL A 44 5.12 -5.06 0.46
N GLU A 45 4.28 -4.75 -0.54
CA GLU A 45 3.95 -5.72 -1.59
C GLU A 45 5.19 -6.20 -2.33
N ILE A 46 6.09 -5.30 -2.76
CA ILE A 46 7.33 -5.67 -3.47
C ILE A 46 8.21 -6.61 -2.64
N ILE A 47 8.33 -6.37 -1.33
CA ILE A 47 9.13 -7.21 -0.42
C ILE A 47 8.47 -8.57 -0.20
N LEU A 48 7.14 -8.67 -0.26
CA LEU A 48 6.39 -9.91 -0.05
C LEU A 48 6.21 -10.73 -1.34
N VAL A 49 6.28 -10.11 -2.53
CA VAL A 49 6.26 -10.75 -3.86
C VAL A 49 7.30 -11.89 -4.02
N PRO A 50 8.55 -11.81 -3.52
CA PRO A 50 9.52 -12.88 -3.74
C PRO A 50 9.22 -14.19 -2.99
N ALA A 51 8.28 -14.24 -2.04
CA ALA A 51 7.93 -15.49 -1.34
C ALA A 51 7.59 -16.64 -2.32
N PRO A 52 6.65 -16.49 -3.28
CA PRO A 52 6.41 -17.50 -4.31
C PRO A 52 7.56 -17.64 -5.33
N PHE A 53 8.39 -16.61 -5.53
CA PHE A 53 9.52 -16.67 -6.46
C PHE A 53 10.61 -17.63 -5.98
N PHE A 54 10.97 -17.58 -4.69
CA PHE A 54 11.96 -18.49 -4.10
C PHE A 54 11.50 -19.95 -4.15
N ASP A 55 10.22 -20.21 -3.95
CA ASP A 55 9.66 -21.56 -4.08
C ASP A 55 9.73 -22.05 -5.53
N THR A 56 9.51 -21.15 -6.50
CA THR A 56 9.64 -21.49 -7.93
C THR A 56 11.08 -21.79 -8.33
N VAL A 57 12.04 -21.01 -7.84
CA VAL A 57 13.48 -21.24 -8.09
C VAL A 57 13.91 -22.59 -7.50
N LYS A 58 13.51 -22.91 -6.26
CA LYS A 58 13.78 -24.21 -5.64
C LYS A 58 13.18 -25.38 -6.42
N PHE A 59 11.97 -25.22 -6.96
CA PHE A 59 11.32 -26.24 -7.79
C PHE A 59 12.13 -26.56 -9.05
N ILE A 60 12.64 -25.54 -9.75
CA ILE A 60 13.45 -25.72 -10.96
C ILE A 60 14.77 -26.45 -10.65
N PHE A 61 15.47 -26.06 -9.57
CA PHE A 61 16.73 -26.69 -9.18
C PHE A 61 16.58 -28.09 -8.57
N SER A 62 15.37 -28.45 -8.10
CA SER A 62 15.07 -29.80 -7.63
C SER A 62 14.77 -30.80 -8.77
N LEU A 63 14.56 -30.33 -9.99
CA LEU A 63 14.21 -31.15 -11.16
C LEU A 63 15.39 -31.47 -12.08
N GLN A 64 16.59 -31.02 -11.72
CA GLN A 64 17.86 -31.36 -12.40
C GLN A 64 18.62 -32.38 -11.55
#